data_AF-A0A431W5Q7-F1
#
_entry.id   AF-A0A431W5Q7-F1
#
_cell.length_a   1.000
_cell.length_b   1.000
_cell.length_c   1.000
_cell.angle_alpha   90.00
_cell.angle_beta   90.00
_cell.angle_gamma   90.00
#
_symmetry.space_group_name_H-M   'P 1'
#
loop_
_entity.id
_entity.type
_entity.pdbx_description
1 polymer ?
#
loop_
_entity_poly.entity_id
_entity_poly.type
_entity_poly.pdbx_seq_one_letter_code
_entity_poly.pdbx_strand_id
1 'polypeptide(L)'
;MTEFLQALHGYTFPGSWALLFPTPLALATLILFIWSLAPAFKGQVGAGFLGWLRLTWVLTLLPAVTGIIMAVGGGKVPSSVAAPAEVQQDLCGRVAHLTRYCLPADPVRDMEHWMYSGFTLLSLLALEGLLRGRWVDNRWGLKLLPVITLFLYGCVYMVGRVAVLPGNSAGA
;
A
#
# COMPACT_ATOMS: atom_id res chain seq x y z
N MET A 1 9.45 4.28 21.06
CA MET A 1 8.07 3.99 20.58
C MET A 1 7.91 4.38 19.11
N THR A 2 8.32 5.58 18.70
CA THR A 2 8.32 6.06 17.30
C THR A 2 9.16 5.20 16.35
N GLU A 3 10.35 4.73 16.76
CA GLU A 3 11.19 3.87 15.91
C GLU A 3 10.53 2.52 15.58
N PHE A 4 9.86 1.89 16.55
CA PHE A 4 9.12 0.64 16.32
C PHE A 4 7.96 0.86 15.35
N LEU A 5 7.20 1.95 15.51
CA LEU A 5 6.10 2.29 14.59
C LEU A 5 6.61 2.57 13.17
N GLN A 6 7.75 3.25 13.04
CA GLN A 6 8.39 3.51 11.75
C GLN A 6 8.91 2.22 11.10
N ALA A 7 9.51 1.32 11.87
CA ALA A 7 9.99 0.02 11.38
C ALA A 7 8.82 -0.86 10.91
N LEU A 8 7.73 -0.87 11.68
CA LEU A 8 6.53 -1.63 11.36
C LEU A 8 5.80 -1.07 10.13
N HIS A 9 5.67 0.25 10.04
CA HIS A 9 5.03 0.92 8.91
C HIS A 9 5.89 0.85 7.64
N GLY A 10 7.20 0.98 7.77
CA GLY A 10 8.16 1.00 6.68
C GLY A 10 8.69 -0.38 6.25
N TYR A 11 8.05 -1.47 6.69
CA TYR A 11 8.54 -2.81 6.38
C TYR A 11 8.41 -3.13 4.89
N THR A 12 9.54 -3.32 4.23
CA THR A 12 9.65 -3.67 2.81
C THR A 12 10.45 -4.97 2.64
N PHE A 13 10.16 -5.73 1.58
CA PHE A 13 11.00 -6.90 1.27
C PHE A 13 12.38 -6.46 0.76
N PRO A 14 13.47 -7.12 1.18
CA PRO A 14 14.79 -6.86 0.62
C PRO A 14 14.94 -7.49 -0.79
N GLY A 15 15.78 -6.87 -1.63
CA GLY A 15 16.20 -7.43 -2.93
C GLY A 15 15.23 -7.17 -4.10
N SER A 16 15.47 -7.86 -5.22
CA SER A 16 14.76 -7.64 -6.49
C SER A 16 13.26 -7.97 -6.45
N TRP A 17 12.82 -8.78 -5.48
CA TRP A 17 11.41 -9.07 -5.24
C TRP A 17 10.59 -7.84 -4.87
N ALA A 18 11.22 -6.81 -4.29
CA ALA A 18 10.58 -5.54 -3.97
C ALA A 18 10.04 -4.80 -5.22
N LEU A 19 10.57 -5.12 -6.42
CA LEU A 19 10.08 -4.55 -7.68
C LEU A 19 8.69 -5.05 -8.05
N LEU A 20 8.34 -6.27 -7.63
CA LEU A 20 7.05 -6.88 -7.89
C LEU A 20 6.09 -6.66 -6.72
N PHE A 21 6.55 -6.86 -5.48
CA PHE A 21 5.74 -6.65 -4.28
C PHE A 21 6.59 -5.91 -3.24
N PRO A 22 6.53 -4.57 -3.18
CA PRO A 22 7.40 -3.78 -2.32
C PRO A 22 7.15 -4.04 -0.82
N THR A 23 5.95 -4.50 -0.45
CA THR A 23 5.52 -4.74 0.93
C THR A 23 4.82 -6.10 1.07
N PRO A 24 4.72 -6.66 2.30
CA PRO A 24 3.89 -7.83 2.57
C PRO A 24 2.44 -7.65 2.13
N LEU A 25 1.91 -6.43 2.23
CA LEU A 25 0.56 -6.11 1.77
C LEU A 25 0.45 -6.22 0.23
N ALA A 26 1.46 -5.81 -0.53
CA ALA A 26 1.47 -5.97 -1.99
C ALA A 26 1.47 -7.45 -2.39
N LEU A 27 2.24 -8.28 -1.67
CA LEU A 27 2.23 -9.73 -1.90
C LEU A 27 0.87 -10.35 -1.53
N ALA A 28 0.30 -9.97 -0.38
CA ALA A 28 -0.98 -10.49 0.06
C ALA A 28 -2.12 -10.14 -0.91
N THR A 29 -2.14 -8.91 -1.44
CA THR A 29 -3.12 -8.45 -2.43
C THR A 29 -2.93 -9.10 -3.80
N LEU A 30 -1.69 -9.38 -4.21
CA LEU A 30 -1.41 -10.17 -5.41
C LEU A 30 -1.94 -11.61 -5.30
N ILE A 31 -1.70 -12.27 -4.16
CA ILE A 31 -2.24 -13.61 -3.90
C ILE A 31 -3.77 -13.56 -3.87
N LEU A 32 -4.36 -12.55 -3.23
CA LEU A 32 -5.80 -12.35 -3.22
C LEU A 32 -6.36 -12.19 -4.64
N PHE A 33 -5.68 -11.45 -5.51
CA PHE A 33 -6.04 -11.33 -6.92
C PHE A 33 -6.01 -12.69 -7.63
N ILE A 34 -4.93 -13.45 -7.52
CA ILE A 34 -4.84 -14.78 -8.14
C ILE A 34 -5.96 -15.69 -7.60
N TRP A 35 -6.20 -15.67 -6.30
CA TRP A 35 -7.22 -16.50 -5.65
C TRP A 35 -8.64 -16.06 -5.95
N SER A 36 -8.87 -14.80 -6.33
CA SER A 36 -10.20 -14.28 -6.72
C SER A 36 -10.73 -14.87 -8.02
N LEU A 37 -9.85 -15.46 -8.85
CA LEU A 37 -10.25 -16.18 -10.05
C LEU A 37 -11.12 -17.40 -9.71
N ALA A 38 -10.79 -18.13 -8.65
CA ALA A 38 -11.54 -19.31 -8.24
C ALA A 38 -13.03 -19.01 -7.93
N PRO A 39 -13.40 -18.04 -7.06
CA PRO A 39 -14.79 -17.69 -6.84
C PRO A 39 -15.46 -17.07 -8.07
N ALA A 40 -14.72 -16.34 -8.91
CA ALA A 40 -15.25 -15.79 -10.16
C ALA A 40 -15.70 -16.89 -11.14
N PHE A 41 -14.93 -17.98 -11.27
CA PHE A 41 -15.27 -19.10 -12.14
C PHE A 41 -16.24 -20.10 -11.50
N LYS A 42 -16.06 -20.42 -10.21
CA LYS A 42 -16.88 -21.43 -9.52
C LYS A 42 -18.21 -20.88 -9.01
N GLY A 43 -18.37 -19.55 -8.94
CA GLY A 43 -19.58 -18.92 -8.40
C GLY A 43 -19.78 -19.14 -6.90
N GLN A 44 -18.73 -19.52 -6.17
CA GLN A 44 -18.77 -19.79 -4.73
C GLN A 44 -17.49 -19.32 -4.06
N VAL A 45 -17.61 -18.81 -2.83
CA VAL A 45 -16.47 -18.30 -2.05
C VAL A 45 -16.06 -19.36 -1.03
N GLY A 46 -14.82 -19.84 -1.13
CA GLY A 46 -14.27 -20.78 -0.17
C GLY A 46 -13.76 -20.10 1.10
N ALA A 47 -13.68 -20.85 2.21
CA ALA A 47 -13.13 -20.38 3.47
C ALA A 47 -11.68 -19.87 3.36
N GLY A 48 -10.86 -20.48 2.49
CA GLY A 48 -9.49 -20.03 2.24
C GLY A 48 -9.43 -18.60 1.68
N PHE A 49 -10.30 -18.26 0.72
CA PHE A 49 -10.38 -16.90 0.18
C PHE A 49 -10.79 -15.90 1.25
N LEU A 50 -11.77 -16.24 2.08
CA LEU A 50 -12.20 -15.40 3.21
C LEU A 50 -11.08 -15.21 4.23
N GLY A 51 -10.37 -16.27 4.61
CA GLY A 51 -9.23 -16.20 5.53
C GLY A 51 -8.13 -15.28 4.99
N TRP A 52 -7.83 -15.38 3.69
CA TRP A 52 -6.83 -14.53 3.05
C TRP A 52 -7.27 -13.06 2.96
N LEU A 53 -8.55 -12.80 2.69
CA LEU A 53 -9.12 -11.46 2.73
C LEU A 53 -9.01 -10.84 4.14
N ARG A 54 -9.25 -11.62 5.20
CA ARG A 54 -9.07 -11.15 6.59
C ARG A 54 -7.60 -10.83 6.89
N LEU A 55 -6.66 -11.67 6.44
CA LEU A 55 -5.24 -11.37 6.54
C LEU A 55 -4.88 -10.06 5.82
N THR A 56 -5.43 -9.85 4.62
CA THR A 56 -5.21 -8.63 3.81
C THR A 56 -5.75 -7.39 4.53
N TRP A 57 -6.91 -7.50 5.19
CA TRP A 57 -7.45 -6.46 6.06
C TRP A 57 -6.48 -6.11 7.19
N VAL A 58 -5.95 -7.11 7.91
CA VAL A 58 -4.98 -6.87 9.00
C VAL A 58 -3.72 -6.17 8.45
N LEU A 59 -3.18 -6.66 7.34
CA LEU A 59 -2.00 -6.09 6.69
C LEU A 59 -2.23 -4.69 6.11
N THR A 60 -3.49 -4.28 5.91
CA THR A 60 -3.83 -2.91 5.50
C THR A 60 -4.03 -2.00 6.70
N LEU A 61 -4.82 -2.44 7.68
CA LEU A 61 -5.19 -1.63 8.84
C LEU A 61 -3.99 -1.34 9.73
N LEU A 62 -3.08 -2.30 9.89
CA LEU A 62 -1.91 -2.12 10.73
C LEU A 62 -1.01 -0.96 10.24
N PRO A 63 -0.53 -0.92 8.97
CA PRO A 63 0.22 0.23 8.47
C PRO A 63 -0.64 1.49 8.32
N ALA A 64 -1.94 1.39 8.02
CA ALA A 64 -2.81 2.56 7.93
C ALA A 64 -2.97 3.27 9.28
N VAL A 65 -3.20 2.51 10.36
CA VAL A 65 -3.33 3.06 11.72
C VAL A 65 -2.00 3.65 12.19
N THR A 66 -0.88 2.94 11.99
CA THR A 66 0.43 3.51 12.35
C THR A 66 0.77 4.75 11.52
N GLY A 67 0.38 4.78 10.24
CA GLY A 67 0.51 5.93 9.36
C GLY A 67 -0.29 7.14 9.86
N ILE A 68 -1.55 6.94 10.25
CA ILE A 68 -2.40 8.00 10.83
C ILE A 68 -1.78 8.55 12.11
N ILE A 69 -1.32 7.68 13.02
CA ILE A 69 -0.66 8.10 14.27
C ILE A 69 0.58 8.96 13.97
N MET A 70 1.41 8.55 13.01
CA MET A 70 2.58 9.32 12.60
C MET A 70 2.19 10.65 11.96
N ALA A 71 1.17 10.68 11.10
CA ALA A 71 0.72 11.88 10.41
C ALA A 71 0.14 12.93 11.37
N VAL A 72 -0.61 12.51 12.39
CA VAL A 72 -1.07 13.42 13.46
C VAL A 72 0.12 14.02 14.22
N GLY A 73 1.22 13.28 14.33
CA GLY A 73 2.49 13.77 14.87
C GLY A 73 3.35 14.60 13.88
N GLY A 74 2.83 14.94 12.70
CA GLY A 74 3.55 15.68 11.66
C GLY A 74 4.44 14.84 10.75
N GLY A 75 4.39 13.51 10.89
CA GLY A 75 5.08 12.57 10.02
C GLY A 75 4.54 12.63 8.59
N LYS A 76 5.44 12.54 7.62
CA LYS A 76 5.10 12.49 6.20
C LYS A 76 5.79 11.31 5.54
N VAL A 77 5.34 11.00 4.35
CA VAL A 77 5.92 9.95 3.52
C VAL A 77 7.38 10.30 3.16
N PRO A 78 8.34 9.35 3.24
CA PRO A 78 9.77 9.67 3.14
C PRO A 78 10.24 10.32 1.83
N SER A 79 9.54 10.09 0.72
CA SER A 79 9.80 10.74 -0.56
C SER A 79 9.37 12.22 -0.61
N SER A 80 8.51 12.65 0.32
CA SER A 80 7.90 13.98 0.32
C SER A 80 8.68 15.04 1.10
N VAL A 81 9.66 14.61 1.89
CA VAL A 81 10.44 15.47 2.78
C VAL A 81 11.93 15.21 2.64
N ALA A 82 12.73 16.26 2.82
CA ALA A 82 14.17 16.10 2.97
C ALA A 82 14.48 15.33 4.25
N ALA A 83 15.40 14.37 4.17
CA ALA A 83 15.92 13.70 5.34
C ALA A 83 16.81 14.65 6.16
N PRO A 84 17.02 14.39 7.47
CA PRO A 84 17.97 15.16 8.28
C PRO A 84 19.37 15.19 7.66
N ALA A 85 20.10 16.29 7.83
CA ALA A 85 21.44 16.48 7.23
C ALA A 85 22.42 15.36 7.58
N GLU A 86 22.38 14.87 8.83
CA GLU A 86 23.17 13.73 9.31
C GLU A 86 22.87 12.45 8.51
N VAL A 87 21.59 12.15 8.30
CA VAL A 87 21.13 10.99 7.52
C VAL A 87 21.52 11.13 6.05
N GLN A 88 21.42 12.33 5.48
CA GLN A 88 21.86 12.58 4.10
C GLN A 88 23.37 12.44 3.94
N GLN A 89 24.15 12.91 4.92
CA GLN A 89 25.61 12.78 4.87
C GLN A 89 26.03 11.30 4.94
N ASP A 90 25.37 10.51 5.79
CA ASP A 90 25.63 9.08 5.95
C ASP A 90 25.21 8.25 4.71
N LEU A 91 23.97 8.45 4.23
CA LEU A 91 23.41 7.64 3.14
C LEU A 91 23.79 8.15 1.74
N CYS A 92 23.97 9.46 1.57
CA CYS A 92 24.10 10.10 0.25
C CYS A 92 25.46 10.80 0.05
N GLY A 93 26.29 10.90 1.09
CA GLY A 93 27.61 11.54 1.02
C GLY A 93 27.59 13.05 0.81
N ARG A 94 26.42 13.68 0.83
CA ARG A 94 26.23 15.13 0.63
C ARG A 94 24.97 15.62 1.34
N VAL A 95 25.00 16.87 1.79
CA VAL A 95 23.83 17.56 2.35
C VAL A 95 23.19 18.46 1.30
N ALA A 96 21.93 18.19 0.96
CA ALA A 96 21.13 18.97 0.01
C ALA A 96 19.62 18.84 0.35
N HIS A 97 18.72 19.14 -0.59
CA HIS A 97 17.28 18.91 -0.43
C HIS A 97 16.89 17.48 -0.87
N LEU A 98 17.51 16.48 -0.24
CA LEU A 98 17.35 15.06 -0.60
C LEU A 98 16.58 14.29 0.46
N THR A 99 15.80 13.32 0.00
CA THR A 99 15.14 12.29 0.81
C THR A 99 16.16 11.29 1.34
N ARG A 100 15.74 10.38 2.22
CA ARG A 100 16.58 9.27 2.72
C ARG A 100 17.04 8.30 1.64
N TYR A 101 16.48 8.40 0.44
CA TYR A 101 16.82 7.59 -0.73
C TYR A 101 17.78 8.30 -1.69
N CYS A 102 18.35 9.44 -1.28
CA CYS A 102 19.26 10.24 -2.10
C CYS A 102 18.63 10.78 -3.39
N LEU A 103 17.30 10.87 -3.39
CA LEU A 103 16.47 11.43 -4.46
C LEU A 103 15.89 12.78 -4.01
N PRO A 104 15.57 13.71 -4.93
CA PRO A 104 14.96 14.99 -4.56
C PRO A 104 13.63 14.79 -3.84
N ALA A 105 13.36 15.63 -2.83
CA ALA A 105 12.07 15.60 -2.14
C ALA A 105 10.94 16.13 -3.02
N ASP A 106 9.74 15.55 -2.88
CA ASP A 106 8.54 15.94 -3.64
C ASP A 106 7.29 15.96 -2.75
N PRO A 107 6.90 17.13 -2.22
CA PRO A 107 5.77 17.25 -1.29
C PRO A 107 4.45 16.69 -1.81
N VAL A 108 4.24 16.63 -3.13
CA VAL A 108 3.00 16.11 -3.75
C VAL A 108 2.80 14.63 -3.45
N ARG A 109 3.88 13.88 -3.24
CA ARG A 109 3.84 12.44 -2.94
C ARG A 109 3.09 12.11 -1.66
N ASP A 110 3.04 13.02 -0.69
CA ASP A 110 2.29 12.78 0.54
C ASP A 110 0.78 12.63 0.27
N MET A 111 0.21 13.51 -0.57
CA MET A 111 -1.20 13.45 -0.95
C MET A 111 -1.54 12.24 -1.82
N GLU A 112 -0.64 11.87 -2.74
CA GLU A 112 -0.82 10.66 -3.54
C GLU A 112 -0.86 9.40 -2.66
N HIS A 113 -0.02 9.34 -1.62
CA HIS A 113 0.02 8.22 -0.70
C HIS A 113 -1.30 8.08 0.07
N TRP A 114 -1.88 9.20 0.52
CA TRP A 114 -3.21 9.23 1.12
C TRP A 114 -4.29 8.77 0.15
N MET A 115 -4.27 9.26 -1.08
CA MET A 115 -5.22 8.87 -2.12
C MET A 115 -5.19 7.36 -2.38
N TYR A 116 -4.01 6.78 -2.63
CA TYR A 116 -3.89 5.35 -2.88
C TYR A 116 -4.24 4.50 -1.65
N SER A 117 -3.88 4.95 -0.45
CA SER A 117 -4.29 4.29 0.80
C SER A 117 -5.81 4.30 0.98
N GLY A 118 -6.46 5.41 0.62
CA GLY A 118 -7.92 5.51 0.59
C GLY A 118 -8.55 4.56 -0.42
N PHE A 119 -8.01 4.48 -1.65
CA PHE A 119 -8.48 3.53 -2.66
C PHE A 119 -8.28 2.07 -2.26
N THR A 120 -7.18 1.74 -1.56
CA THR A 120 -6.97 0.42 -0.96
C THR A 120 -8.08 0.07 0.03
N LEU A 121 -8.42 0.97 0.96
CA LEU A 121 -9.51 0.76 1.93
C LEU A 121 -10.87 0.63 1.25
N LEU A 122 -11.19 1.52 0.30
CA LEU A 122 -12.44 1.45 -0.46
C LEU A 122 -12.58 0.15 -1.25
N SER A 123 -11.48 -0.34 -1.83
CA SER A 123 -11.47 -1.62 -2.56
C SER A 123 -11.75 -2.80 -1.63
N LEU A 124 -11.17 -2.81 -0.43
CA LEU A 124 -11.44 -3.85 0.57
C LEU A 124 -12.90 -3.81 1.06
N LEU A 125 -13.46 -2.62 1.29
CA LEU A 125 -14.87 -2.44 1.62
C LEU A 125 -15.78 -2.92 0.48
N ALA A 126 -15.40 -2.65 -0.76
CA ALA A 126 -16.14 -3.12 -1.93
C ALA A 126 -16.14 -4.65 -2.04
N LEU A 127 -15.00 -5.30 -1.79
CA LEU A 127 -14.91 -6.75 -1.72
C LEU A 127 -15.84 -7.32 -0.64
N GLU A 128 -15.86 -6.75 0.57
CA GLU A 128 -16.80 -7.17 1.62
C GLU A 128 -18.27 -7.01 1.21
N GLY A 129 -18.61 -5.89 0.58
CA GLY A 129 -19.96 -5.61 0.10
C GLY A 129 -20.44 -6.64 -0.94
N LEU A 130 -19.57 -6.98 -1.90
CA LEU A 130 -19.85 -7.98 -2.91
C LEU A 130 -19.98 -9.39 -2.34
N LEU A 131 -19.06 -9.80 -1.45
CA LEU A 131 -19.09 -11.13 -0.84
C LEU A 131 -20.32 -11.37 0.05
N ARG A 132 -20.88 -10.30 0.62
CA ARG A 132 -22.12 -10.36 1.42
C ARG A 132 -23.39 -10.26 0.55
N GLY A 133 -23.25 -10.12 -0.77
CA GLY A 133 -24.39 -9.97 -1.70
C GLY A 133 -25.22 -8.70 -1.46
N ARG A 134 -24.63 -7.64 -0.88
CA ARG A 134 -25.39 -6.44 -0.49
C ARG A 134 -25.64 -5.44 -1.62
N TRP A 135 -24.85 -5.49 -2.69
CA TRP A 135 -24.85 -4.44 -3.73
C TRP A 135 -25.24 -4.94 -5.13
N VAL A 136 -24.92 -6.19 -5.44
CA VAL A 136 -25.14 -6.80 -6.75
C VAL A 136 -25.54 -8.25 -6.52
N ASP A 137 -26.34 -8.81 -7.43
CA ASP A 137 -26.60 -10.24 -7.49
C ASP A 137 -25.29 -11.04 -7.34
N ASN A 138 -25.31 -11.99 -6.42
CA ASN A 138 -24.11 -12.69 -5.96
C ASN A 138 -23.29 -13.27 -7.13
N ARG A 139 -23.95 -13.82 -8.15
CA ARG A 139 -23.29 -14.35 -9.37
C ARG A 139 -22.48 -13.32 -10.14
N TRP A 140 -22.97 -12.08 -10.25
CA TRP A 140 -22.25 -11.00 -10.93
C TRP A 140 -21.20 -10.37 -10.03
N GLY A 141 -21.50 -10.22 -8.73
CA GLY A 141 -20.53 -9.74 -7.75
C GLY A 141 -19.26 -10.58 -7.71
N LEU A 142 -19.38 -11.91 -7.77
CA LEU A 142 -18.22 -12.80 -7.80
C LEU A 142 -17.35 -12.64 -9.06
N LYS A 143 -17.94 -12.30 -10.21
CA LYS A 143 -17.20 -12.04 -11.45
C LYS A 143 -16.39 -10.74 -11.40
N LEU A 144 -16.76 -9.80 -10.54
CA LEU A 144 -16.04 -8.53 -10.35
C LEU A 144 -14.87 -8.65 -9.38
N LEU A 145 -14.76 -9.74 -8.60
CA LEU A 145 -13.68 -9.92 -7.63
C LEU A 145 -12.28 -9.78 -8.26
N PRO A 146 -11.96 -10.36 -9.43
CA PRO A 146 -10.64 -10.21 -10.05
C PRO A 146 -10.31 -8.76 -10.45
N VAL A 147 -11.31 -8.01 -10.91
CA VAL A 147 -11.11 -6.61 -11.30
C VAL A 147 -10.78 -5.76 -10.08
N ILE A 148 -11.54 -5.92 -9.00
CA ILE A 148 -11.35 -5.13 -7.77
C ILE A 148 -10.06 -5.53 -7.07
N THR A 149 -9.74 -6.82 -7.00
CA THR A 149 -8.48 -7.28 -6.39
C THR A 149 -7.24 -6.88 -7.19
N LEU A 150 -7.32 -6.85 -8.53
CA LEU A 150 -6.25 -6.32 -9.37
C LEU A 150 -6.05 -4.81 -9.14
N PHE A 151 -7.14 -4.06 -9.09
CA PHE A 151 -7.10 -2.62 -8.79
C PHE A 151 -6.53 -2.36 -7.38
N LEU A 152 -6.96 -3.14 -6.39
CA LEU A 152 -6.44 -3.11 -5.02
C LEU A 152 -4.92 -3.36 -4.99
N TYR A 153 -4.45 -4.40 -5.67
CA TYR A 153 -3.01 -4.67 -5.80
C TYR A 153 -2.27 -3.49 -6.43
N GLY A 154 -2.80 -2.90 -7.52
CA GLY A 154 -2.23 -1.72 -8.14
C GLY A 154 -2.15 -0.52 -7.19
N CYS A 155 -3.19 -0.27 -6.40
CA CYS A 155 -3.19 0.80 -5.39
C CYS A 155 -2.11 0.56 -4.32
N VAL A 156 -2.04 -0.65 -3.77
CA VAL A 156 -1.02 -1.00 -2.76
C VAL A 156 0.40 -0.90 -3.32
N TYR A 157 0.61 -1.33 -4.57
CA TYR A 157 1.88 -1.16 -5.25
C TYR A 157 2.27 0.32 -5.33
N MET A 158 1.31 1.18 -5.71
CA MET A 158 1.52 2.62 -5.79
C MET A 158 1.78 3.25 -4.42
N VAL A 159 1.13 2.81 -3.34
CA VAL A 159 1.44 3.26 -1.96
C VAL A 159 2.93 3.10 -1.64
N GLY A 160 3.49 1.91 -1.93
CA GLY A 160 4.92 1.63 -1.73
C GLY A 160 5.82 2.45 -2.66
N ARG A 161 5.46 2.54 -3.94
CA ARG A 161 6.22 3.32 -4.93
C ARG A 161 6.30 4.79 -4.56
N VAL A 162 5.15 5.40 -4.25
CA VAL A 162 5.02 6.81 -3.83
C VAL A 162 5.83 7.05 -2.57
N ALA A 163 5.96 6.06 -1.68
CA ALA A 163 6.74 6.20 -0.45
C ALA A 163 8.25 6.30 -0.65
N VAL A 164 8.76 5.82 -1.78
CA VAL A 164 10.20 5.70 -2.04
C VAL A 164 10.65 6.61 -3.16
N LEU A 165 9.86 6.72 -4.23
CA LEU A 165 10.28 7.39 -5.46
C LEU A 165 9.66 8.79 -5.60
N PRO A 166 10.46 9.80 -6.00
CA PRO A 166 9.97 11.13 -6.30
C PRO A 166 9.05 11.15 -7.51
N GLY A 167 8.20 12.17 -7.61
CA GLY A 167 7.28 12.40 -8.74
C GLY A 167 7.85 13.33 -9.78
N ASN A 168 7.00 13.74 -10.71
CA ASN A 168 7.39 14.64 -11.80
C ASN A 168 7.61 16.07 -11.31
N SER A 169 7.11 16.42 -10.12
CA SER A 169 7.29 17.73 -9.46
C SER A 169 8.60 17.82 -8.67
N ALA A 170 9.42 16.77 -8.65
CA ALA A 170 10.64 16.73 -7.86
C ALA A 170 11.70 17.68 -8.42
N GLY A 171 12.13 18.65 -7.60
CA GLY A 171 13.15 19.64 -7.96
C GLY A 171 12.66 20.82 -8.83
N ALA A 172 11.34 20.97 -8.99
CA ALA A 172 10.73 22.18 -9.54
C ALA A 172 10.68 23.32 -8.50
#